data_AF-A0A2P2I675-F1
#
_entry.id   AF-A0A2P2I675-F1
#
_cell.length_a   1.000
_cell.length_b   1.000
_cell.length_c   1.000
_cell.angle_alpha   90.00
_cell.angle_beta   90.00
_cell.angle_gamma   90.00
#
_symmetry.space_group_name_H-M   'P 1'
#
loop_
_entity.id
_entity.type
_entity.pdbx_description
1 polymer ?
#
loop_
_entity_poly.entity_id
_entity_poly.type
_entity_poly.pdbx_seq_one_letter_code
_entity_poly.pdbx_strand_id
1 'polypeptide(L)'
;MADSNSSSSSNSCQEEEKFTGASTSSHNPVFKKKDEEVLLQAFRYVVQVPGKMIRGKLAQAFNYWMKIPEEKLTAISEIIFMLHNASLLIDDIEDGSMLRRGLPVAHNIYGVPSTINTANYVYFVGLQKTLALDHPQAVNVFCEQLLELHRGQGLDIYWRDSYTCPTEEQYRTMTIRKTGGLFGLAIRLMQLFSDCKSNFTALTDLLGLYFQIRDDYANLCIESYSKSKSYCEDLTEGKFSFPVIHAITSRPHCHQVINILRQRPKDNEIKRYCVSLLEKYGSLAYTQQTLNQIYDQAMAEIERLGGNPLLEKILDSLKCKTPGHDSNSPDKTVRTEDSNRINPASTNCAGKTDKADDLELVGSATSKSKRPFEFCSENGDHHSLLTKRKQSTSEEDSEEKV
;
A
#
# COMPACT_ATOMS: atom_id res chain seq x y z
N MET A 1 31.23 32.45 49.01
CA MET A 1 30.74 33.80 48.68
C MET A 1 31.69 34.35 47.63
N ALA A 2 31.46 34.04 46.35
CA ALA A 2 30.55 34.69 45.39
C ALA A 2 31.44 35.49 44.42
N ASP A 3 31.72 34.99 43.21
CA ASP A 3 30.88 34.98 41.99
C ASP A 3 31.23 36.15 41.06
N SER A 4 31.69 35.85 39.84
CA SER A 4 31.12 36.42 38.60
C SER A 4 31.67 35.70 37.34
N ASN A 5 30.71 35.32 36.49
CA ASN A 5 30.76 34.54 35.24
C ASN A 5 31.13 35.34 33.98
N SER A 6 31.62 34.64 32.94
CA SER A 6 31.08 34.59 31.55
C SER A 6 32.11 33.91 30.61
N SER A 7 31.95 32.66 30.16
CA SER A 7 31.16 32.10 29.03
C SER A 7 31.65 32.43 27.61
N SER A 8 32.20 31.43 26.90
CA SER A 8 32.03 31.11 25.45
C SER A 8 33.04 30.00 25.05
N SER A 9 32.62 28.74 24.86
CA SER A 9 31.99 28.13 23.68
C SER A 9 32.92 27.89 22.49
N SER A 10 33.38 26.63 22.37
CA SER A 10 33.50 25.79 21.15
C SER A 10 33.87 26.41 19.79
N ASN A 11 34.93 25.89 19.17
CA ASN A 11 34.88 25.52 17.74
C ASN A 11 36.01 24.54 17.37
N SER A 12 35.62 23.29 17.14
CA SER A 12 36.34 22.28 16.36
C SER A 12 35.81 22.26 14.93
N CYS A 13 36.59 21.66 14.02
CA CYS A 13 36.22 21.26 12.65
C CYS A 13 36.42 22.31 11.56
N GLN A 14 37.68 22.48 11.15
CA GLN A 14 38.03 22.65 9.74
C GLN A 14 38.55 21.31 9.25
N GLU A 15 37.90 20.72 8.25
CA GLU A 15 38.48 19.86 7.18
C GLU A 15 37.36 19.11 6.46
N GLU A 16 36.76 19.73 5.45
CA GLU A 16 36.12 19.01 4.35
C GLU A 16 36.26 19.86 3.08
N GLU A 17 37.24 19.53 2.24
CA GLU A 17 37.15 19.77 0.79
C GLU A 17 38.33 19.06 0.09
N LYS A 18 38.05 17.92 -0.55
CA LYS A 18 38.83 17.40 -1.69
C LYS A 18 38.08 16.29 -2.41
N PHE A 19 37.28 16.68 -3.41
CA PHE A 19 36.95 15.80 -4.53
C PHE A 19 36.89 16.63 -5.81
N THR A 20 38.02 16.74 -6.51
CA THR A 20 38.06 17.20 -7.91
C THR A 20 38.86 16.19 -8.71
N GLY A 21 38.20 15.55 -9.68
CA GLY A 21 38.83 14.52 -10.49
C GLY A 21 37.89 13.86 -11.49
N ALA A 22 37.33 14.64 -12.44
CA ALA A 22 37.06 14.20 -13.81
C ALA A 22 36.55 15.39 -14.64
N SER A 23 37.45 16.01 -15.41
CA SER A 23 37.11 17.02 -16.41
C SER A 23 36.31 16.37 -17.55
N THR A 24 35.01 16.61 -17.57
CA THR A 24 34.21 16.59 -18.80
C THR A 24 33.56 17.96 -18.95
N SER A 25 33.90 18.64 -20.03
CA SER A 25 33.31 19.93 -20.41
C SER A 25 31.83 19.73 -20.73
N SER A 26 30.94 20.08 -19.80
CA SER A 26 29.54 20.38 -20.12
C SER A 26 29.18 21.73 -19.54
N HIS A 27 28.75 22.66 -20.40
CA HIS A 27 28.22 23.97 -20.03
C HIS A 27 26.82 23.86 -19.39
N ASN A 28 26.64 22.94 -18.43
CA ASN A 28 25.40 22.91 -17.66
C ASN A 28 25.51 23.89 -16.49
N PRO A 29 24.59 24.86 -16.36
CA PRO A 29 24.55 25.69 -15.16
C PRO A 29 24.42 24.78 -13.94
N VAL A 30 25.26 25.01 -12.93
CA VAL A 30 25.27 24.23 -11.68
C VAL A 30 23.86 24.26 -11.09
N PHE A 31 23.24 23.09 -11.00
CA PHE A 31 21.91 22.95 -10.42
C PHE A 31 21.97 23.32 -8.93
N LYS A 32 21.21 24.33 -8.50
CA LYS A 32 21.34 24.85 -7.13
C LYS A 32 20.64 23.90 -6.16
N LYS A 33 21.18 23.76 -4.95
CA LYS A 33 20.56 22.97 -3.87
C LYS A 33 19.08 23.33 -3.65
N LYS A 34 18.72 24.60 -3.73
CA LYS A 34 17.33 25.05 -3.60
C LYS A 34 16.42 24.52 -4.71
N ASP A 35 16.92 24.38 -5.93
CA ASP A 35 16.15 23.86 -7.06
C ASP A 35 15.95 22.34 -6.90
N GLU A 36 16.95 21.62 -6.38
CA GLU A 36 16.86 20.21 -5.99
C GLU A 36 15.78 19.97 -4.93
N GLU A 37 15.72 20.86 -3.94
CA GLU A 37 14.71 20.81 -2.89
C GLU A 37 13.29 20.99 -3.42
N VAL A 38 13.10 21.79 -4.46
CA VAL A 38 11.81 21.98 -5.13
C VAL A 38 11.41 20.71 -5.88
N LEU A 39 12.33 20.11 -6.64
CA LEU A 39 12.04 18.87 -7.40
C LEU A 39 11.69 17.68 -6.51
N LEU A 40 12.18 17.65 -5.27
CA LEU A 40 11.97 16.55 -4.33
C LEU A 40 10.80 16.75 -3.37
N GLN A 41 9.97 17.79 -3.51
CA GLN A 41 8.88 18.07 -2.55
C GLN A 41 7.88 16.91 -2.41
N ALA A 42 7.39 16.35 -3.52
CA ALA A 42 6.46 15.22 -3.47
C ALA A 42 7.10 13.96 -2.86
N PHE A 43 8.39 13.71 -3.13
CA PHE A 43 9.14 12.61 -2.53
C PHE A 43 9.33 12.81 -1.02
N ARG A 44 9.73 14.02 -0.61
CA ARG A 44 9.87 14.39 0.80
C ARG A 44 8.56 14.24 1.55
N TYR A 45 7.45 14.59 0.92
CA TYR A 45 6.12 14.41 1.48
C TYR A 45 5.79 12.94 1.76
N VAL A 46 5.95 12.04 0.79
CA VAL A 46 5.60 10.62 1.00
C VAL A 46 6.50 9.93 2.04
N VAL A 47 7.73 10.40 2.24
CA VAL A 47 8.63 9.86 3.27
C VAL A 47 8.39 10.42 4.68
N GLN A 48 7.63 11.51 4.85
CA GLN A 48 7.37 12.11 6.17
C GLN A 48 6.64 11.18 7.14
N VAL A 49 5.76 10.31 6.62
CA VAL A 49 5.11 9.28 7.42
C VAL A 49 5.85 7.97 7.19
N PRO A 50 6.81 7.58 8.04
CA PRO A 50 7.53 6.33 7.84
C PRO A 50 6.54 5.16 7.84
N GLY A 51 6.61 4.33 6.81
CA GLY A 51 5.89 3.05 6.78
C GLY A 51 6.46 2.07 7.82
N LYS A 52 6.00 0.82 7.79
CA LYS A 52 6.51 -0.24 8.70
C LYS A 52 7.98 -0.63 8.48
N MET A 53 8.68 0.03 7.54
CA MET A 53 10.09 -0.21 7.17
C MET A 53 10.43 -1.69 6.92
N ILE A 54 9.46 -2.46 6.43
CA ILE A 54 9.59 -3.91 6.23
C ILE A 54 10.74 -4.22 5.28
N ARG A 55 10.91 -3.45 4.20
CA ARG A 55 11.98 -3.64 3.21
C ARG A 55 13.39 -3.47 3.80
N GLY A 56 13.60 -2.49 4.68
CA GLY A 56 14.88 -2.32 5.38
C GLY A 56 15.18 -3.47 6.32
N LYS A 57 14.17 -3.94 7.06
CA LYS A 57 14.30 -5.13 7.92
C LYS A 57 14.59 -6.39 7.10
N LEU A 58 13.99 -6.52 5.92
CA LEU A 58 14.25 -7.64 5.01
C LEU A 58 15.67 -7.60 4.46
N ALA A 59 16.18 -6.44 4.04
CA ALA A 59 17.58 -6.33 3.61
C ALA A 59 18.55 -6.79 4.72
N GLN A 60 18.30 -6.36 5.97
CA GLN A 60 19.08 -6.84 7.12
C GLN A 60 18.93 -8.34 7.36
N ALA A 61 17.70 -8.88 7.23
CA ALA A 61 17.46 -10.30 7.38
C ALA A 61 18.20 -11.11 6.31
N PHE A 62 18.19 -10.72 5.04
CA PHE A 62 18.97 -11.39 4.00
C PHE A 62 20.48 -11.23 4.21
N ASN A 63 20.93 -10.13 4.82
CA ASN A 63 22.35 -9.95 5.14
C ASN A 63 22.86 -10.92 6.21
N TYR A 64 21.97 -11.55 7.00
CA TYR A 64 22.33 -12.66 7.89
C TYR A 64 23.03 -13.80 7.12
N TRP A 65 22.54 -14.11 5.93
CA TRP A 65 23.14 -15.10 5.04
C TRP A 65 24.29 -14.52 4.21
N MET A 66 24.09 -13.32 3.64
CA MET A 66 24.99 -12.78 2.62
C MET A 66 26.25 -12.10 3.17
N LYS A 67 26.21 -11.56 4.39
CA LYS A 67 27.35 -10.95 5.09
C LYS A 67 28.14 -9.95 4.24
N ILE A 68 27.44 -9.07 3.52
CA ILE A 68 28.07 -8.03 2.71
C ILE A 68 28.60 -6.88 3.58
N PRO A 69 29.56 -6.07 3.09
CA PRO A 69 30.04 -4.90 3.80
C PRO A 69 28.90 -3.91 4.13
N GLU A 70 28.93 -3.35 5.34
CA GLU A 70 27.87 -2.45 5.85
C GLU A 70 27.66 -1.22 4.96
N GLU A 71 28.75 -0.68 4.39
CA GLU A 71 28.70 0.43 3.43
C GLU A 71 27.84 0.06 2.21
N LYS A 72 28.04 -1.14 1.64
CA LYS A 72 27.27 -1.63 0.49
C LYS A 72 25.82 -1.93 0.88
N LEU A 73 25.58 -2.51 2.06
CA LEU A 73 24.22 -2.73 2.57
C LEU A 73 23.47 -1.41 2.72
N THR A 74 24.11 -0.38 3.25
CA THR A 74 23.53 0.95 3.43
C THR A 74 23.19 1.59 2.08
N ALA A 75 24.14 1.57 1.13
CA ALA A 75 23.93 2.10 -0.21
C ALA A 75 22.80 1.38 -0.96
N ILE A 76 22.75 0.04 -0.90
CA ILE A 76 21.66 -0.75 -1.50
C ILE A 76 20.33 -0.44 -0.82
N SER A 77 20.31 -0.35 0.51
CA SER A 77 19.09 -0.02 1.26
C SER A 77 18.54 1.36 0.89
N GLU A 78 19.41 2.35 0.65
CA GLU A 78 19.02 3.67 0.18
C GLU A 78 18.41 3.62 -1.23
N ILE A 79 19.05 2.90 -2.17
CA ILE A 79 18.51 2.69 -3.52
C ILE A 79 17.10 2.10 -3.46
N ILE A 80 16.91 1.02 -2.70
CA ILE A 80 15.61 0.35 -2.56
C ILE A 80 14.59 1.26 -1.89
N PHE A 81 14.99 2.05 -0.90
CA PHE A 81 14.11 3.01 -0.24
C PHE A 81 13.63 4.09 -1.22
N MET A 82 14.52 4.63 -2.05
CA MET A 82 14.19 5.64 -3.06
C MET A 82 13.22 5.09 -4.10
N LEU A 83 13.57 3.94 -4.69
CA LEU A 83 12.74 3.30 -5.72
C LEU A 83 11.38 2.88 -5.18
N HIS A 84 11.32 2.38 -3.94
CA HIS A 84 10.05 2.03 -3.31
C HIS A 84 9.13 3.23 -3.17
N ASN A 85 9.62 4.33 -2.56
CA ASN A 85 8.77 5.49 -2.35
C ASN A 85 8.44 6.21 -3.66
N ALA A 86 9.33 6.21 -4.66
CA ALA A 86 9.02 6.69 -6.01
C ALA A 86 7.91 5.84 -6.66
N SER A 87 7.97 4.52 -6.55
CA SER A 87 6.90 3.65 -7.07
C SER A 87 5.56 3.90 -6.41
N LEU A 88 5.52 4.21 -5.09
CA LEU A 88 4.27 4.55 -4.41
C LEU A 88 3.65 5.84 -4.95
N LEU A 89 4.45 6.84 -5.32
CA LEU A 89 3.95 8.08 -5.92
C LEU A 89 3.27 7.84 -7.26
N ILE A 90 3.84 6.95 -8.08
CA ILE A 90 3.28 6.56 -9.38
C ILE A 90 2.06 5.66 -9.20
N ASP A 91 2.14 4.62 -8.37
CA ASP A 91 1.06 3.68 -8.06
C ASP A 91 -0.18 4.41 -7.51
N ASP A 92 -0.01 5.33 -6.56
CA ASP A 92 -1.13 6.12 -6.02
C ASP A 92 -1.84 6.94 -7.13
N ILE A 93 -1.12 7.41 -8.16
CA ILE A 93 -1.70 8.11 -9.33
C ILE A 93 -2.39 7.12 -10.27
N GLU A 94 -1.72 6.03 -10.64
CA GLU A 94 -2.21 5.00 -11.55
C GLU A 94 -3.51 4.36 -11.04
N ASP A 95 -3.65 4.29 -9.72
CA ASP A 95 -4.79 3.66 -9.03
C ASP A 95 -5.89 4.67 -8.66
N GLY A 96 -5.63 5.97 -8.82
CA GLY A 96 -6.55 7.02 -8.37
C GLY A 96 -6.79 6.98 -6.86
N SER A 97 -5.76 6.62 -6.09
CA SER A 97 -5.81 6.51 -4.63
C SER A 97 -6.10 7.86 -3.98
N MET A 98 -6.75 7.86 -2.82
CA MET A 98 -7.06 9.10 -2.09
C MET A 98 -6.14 9.33 -0.89
N LEU A 99 -5.73 8.25 -0.23
CA LEU A 99 -4.93 8.29 0.99
C LEU A 99 -3.73 7.35 0.91
N ARG A 100 -2.62 7.80 1.50
CA ARG A 100 -1.42 6.99 1.76
C ARG A 100 -1.03 7.16 3.22
N ARG A 101 -0.97 6.06 3.97
CA ARG A 101 -0.60 6.05 5.40
C ARG A 101 -1.44 7.04 6.24
N GLY A 102 -2.70 7.22 5.87
CA GLY A 102 -3.67 8.09 6.57
C GLY A 102 -3.58 9.57 6.19
N LEU A 103 -2.69 9.94 5.28
CA LEU A 103 -2.58 11.30 4.74
C LEU A 103 -3.05 11.35 3.28
N PRO A 104 -3.44 12.53 2.76
CA PRO A 104 -3.69 12.70 1.33
C PRO A 104 -2.50 12.24 0.48
N VAL A 105 -2.77 11.59 -0.64
CA VAL A 105 -1.71 11.23 -1.61
C VAL A 105 -1.02 12.48 -2.17
N ALA A 106 0.26 12.34 -2.54
CA ALA A 106 1.09 13.47 -2.96
C ALA A 106 0.52 14.24 -4.17
N HIS A 107 -0.10 13.52 -5.12
CA HIS A 107 -0.67 14.15 -6.32
C HIS A 107 -1.90 15.02 -6.02
N ASN A 108 -2.58 14.80 -4.89
CA ASN A 108 -3.66 15.67 -4.42
C ASN A 108 -3.15 16.96 -3.76
N ILE A 109 -1.84 17.07 -3.48
CA ILE A 109 -1.21 18.25 -2.87
C ILE A 109 -0.39 19.02 -3.92
N TYR A 110 0.48 18.31 -4.65
CA TYR A 110 1.44 18.91 -5.59
C TYR A 110 0.97 18.86 -7.05
N GLY A 111 -0.15 18.19 -7.32
CA GLY A 111 -0.64 17.90 -8.65
C GLY A 111 0.00 16.66 -9.27
N VAL A 112 -0.74 16.03 -10.18
CA VAL A 112 -0.29 14.87 -10.97
C VAL A 112 1.01 15.15 -11.73
N PRO A 113 1.17 16.27 -12.49
CA PRO A 113 2.37 16.49 -13.29
C PRO A 113 3.66 16.55 -12.45
N SER A 114 3.62 17.30 -11.35
CA SER A 114 4.77 17.45 -10.43
C SER A 114 5.13 16.11 -9.79
N THR A 115 4.12 15.35 -9.36
CA THR A 115 4.33 14.07 -8.67
C THR A 115 4.93 13.02 -9.59
N ILE A 116 4.45 12.91 -10.83
CA ILE A 116 5.05 12.03 -11.85
C ILE A 116 6.50 12.42 -12.11
N ASN A 117 6.76 13.73 -12.33
CA ASN A 117 8.11 14.19 -12.61
C ASN A 117 9.08 13.91 -11.44
N THR A 118 8.66 14.18 -10.20
CA THR A 118 9.45 13.88 -9.00
C THR A 118 9.75 12.39 -8.88
N ALA A 119 8.76 11.52 -9.07
CA ALA A 119 8.95 10.08 -8.95
C ALA A 119 9.91 9.54 -10.02
N ASN A 120 9.73 9.96 -11.27
CA ASN A 120 10.61 9.57 -12.38
C ASN A 120 12.03 10.11 -12.18
N TYR A 121 12.19 11.34 -11.70
CA TYR A 121 13.48 11.89 -11.33
C TYR A 121 14.19 11.03 -10.28
N VAL A 122 13.47 10.63 -9.23
CA VAL A 122 13.99 9.76 -8.16
C VAL A 122 14.38 8.38 -8.68
N TYR A 123 13.71 7.82 -9.70
CA TYR A 123 14.17 6.59 -10.35
C TYR A 123 15.57 6.75 -10.97
N PHE A 124 15.84 7.87 -11.63
CA PHE A 124 17.16 8.14 -12.20
C PHE A 124 18.22 8.46 -11.14
N VAL A 125 17.85 9.10 -10.03
CA VAL A 125 18.76 9.23 -8.87
C VAL A 125 19.08 7.85 -8.29
N GLY A 126 18.10 6.94 -8.22
CA GLY A 126 18.31 5.55 -7.84
C GLY A 126 19.28 4.81 -8.78
N LEU A 127 19.18 5.04 -10.09
CA LEU A 127 20.14 4.54 -11.08
C LEU A 127 21.54 5.13 -10.86
N GLN A 128 21.64 6.44 -10.63
CA GLN A 128 22.92 7.10 -10.33
C GLN A 128 23.59 6.50 -9.08
N LYS A 129 22.83 6.25 -8.02
CA LYS A 129 23.34 5.58 -6.81
C LYS A 129 23.73 4.13 -7.07
N THR A 130 23.00 3.44 -7.95
CA THR A 130 23.35 2.08 -8.37
C THR A 130 24.68 2.06 -9.13
N LEU A 131 24.94 3.03 -10.00
CA LEU A 131 26.24 3.20 -10.67
C LEU A 131 27.37 3.39 -9.65
N ALA A 132 27.12 4.17 -8.60
CA ALA A 132 28.08 4.43 -7.53
C ALA A 132 28.40 3.19 -6.66
N LEU A 133 27.68 2.07 -6.83
CA LEU A 133 28.07 0.80 -6.19
C LEU A 133 29.37 0.23 -6.78
N ASP A 134 29.80 0.71 -7.95
CA ASP A 134 31.04 0.35 -8.65
C ASP A 134 31.18 -1.17 -8.90
N HIS A 135 30.09 -1.78 -9.40
CA HIS A 135 30.09 -3.17 -9.82
C HIS A 135 29.53 -3.30 -11.24
N PRO A 136 30.22 -3.99 -12.17
CA PRO A 136 29.88 -3.99 -13.59
C PRO A 136 28.49 -4.55 -13.92
N GLN A 137 27.94 -5.41 -13.04
CA GLN A 137 26.61 -5.99 -13.20
C GLN A 137 25.49 -5.20 -12.49
N ALA A 138 25.81 -4.17 -11.69
CA ALA A 138 24.79 -3.49 -10.87
C ALA A 138 23.70 -2.84 -11.72
N VAL A 139 24.08 -2.20 -12.83
CA VAL A 139 23.13 -1.56 -13.75
C VAL A 139 22.28 -2.59 -14.49
N ASN A 140 22.85 -3.72 -14.91
CA ASN A 140 22.08 -4.79 -15.56
C ASN A 140 21.01 -5.33 -14.62
N VAL A 141 21.37 -5.62 -13.37
CA VAL A 141 20.43 -6.04 -12.33
C VAL A 141 19.33 -4.99 -12.13
N PHE A 142 19.70 -3.71 -12.03
CA PHE A 142 18.74 -2.62 -11.90
C PHE A 142 17.75 -2.55 -13.07
N CYS A 143 18.24 -2.56 -14.31
CA CYS A 143 17.41 -2.50 -15.50
C CYS A 143 16.47 -3.71 -15.62
N GLU A 144 17.00 -4.93 -15.42
CA GLU A 144 16.19 -6.15 -15.45
C GLU A 144 15.06 -6.11 -14.42
N GLN A 145 15.35 -5.72 -13.18
CA GLN A 145 14.36 -5.74 -12.11
C GLN A 145 13.31 -4.64 -12.24
N LEU A 146 13.69 -3.45 -12.74
CA LEU A 146 12.71 -2.40 -13.03
C LEU A 146 11.84 -2.74 -14.24
N LEU A 147 12.37 -3.41 -15.26
CA LEU A 147 11.55 -3.94 -16.35
C LEU A 147 10.55 -4.97 -15.86
N GLU A 148 10.95 -5.88 -14.97
CA GLU A 148 10.04 -6.84 -14.34
C GLU A 148 8.95 -6.14 -13.52
N LEU A 149 9.32 -5.15 -12.70
CA LEU A 149 8.35 -4.35 -11.94
C LEU A 149 7.28 -3.73 -12.86
N HIS A 150 7.70 -3.08 -13.95
CA HIS A 150 6.77 -2.45 -14.90
C HIS A 150 5.95 -3.47 -15.71
N ARG A 151 6.51 -4.64 -16.04
CA ARG A 151 5.75 -5.73 -16.66
C ARG A 151 4.64 -6.22 -15.74
N GLY A 152 4.92 -6.36 -14.44
CA GLY A 152 3.93 -6.69 -13.42
C GLY A 152 2.85 -5.60 -13.31
N GLN A 153 3.26 -4.35 -13.09
CA GLN A 153 2.33 -3.21 -12.98
C GLN A 153 1.45 -3.04 -14.22
N GLY A 154 2.04 -3.16 -15.41
CA GLY A 154 1.31 -3.02 -16.67
C GLY A 154 0.22 -4.10 -16.86
N LEU A 155 0.46 -5.33 -16.40
CA LEU A 155 -0.57 -6.39 -16.41
C LEU A 155 -1.69 -6.11 -15.40
N ASP A 156 -1.35 -5.65 -14.20
CA ASP A 156 -2.32 -5.27 -13.16
C ASP A 156 -3.29 -4.18 -13.68
N ILE A 157 -2.72 -3.12 -14.26
CA ILE A 157 -3.45 -2.02 -14.91
C ILE A 157 -4.25 -2.51 -16.11
N TYR A 158 -3.66 -3.32 -16.99
CA TYR A 158 -4.33 -3.83 -18.18
C TYR A 158 -5.58 -4.64 -17.82
N TRP A 159 -5.48 -5.56 -16.85
CA TRP A 159 -6.63 -6.35 -16.43
C TRP A 159 -7.73 -5.47 -15.86
N ARG A 160 -7.37 -4.55 -14.96
CA ARG A 160 -8.28 -3.57 -14.37
C ARG A 160 -9.03 -2.75 -15.44
N ASP A 161 -8.31 -2.18 -16.40
CA ASP A 161 -8.86 -1.22 -17.36
C ASP A 161 -9.55 -1.91 -18.55
N SER A 162 -9.16 -3.14 -18.88
CA SER A 162 -9.87 -3.98 -19.88
C SER A 162 -11.04 -4.78 -19.27
N TYR A 163 -11.17 -4.77 -17.94
CA TYR A 163 -12.11 -5.59 -17.18
C TYR A 163 -11.99 -7.09 -17.47
N THR A 164 -10.77 -7.54 -17.72
CA THR A 164 -10.44 -8.95 -17.97
C THR A 164 -9.92 -9.55 -16.68
N CYS A 165 -10.74 -10.34 -15.99
CA CYS A 165 -10.32 -11.02 -14.78
C CYS A 165 -9.21 -12.03 -15.10
N PRO A 166 -8.02 -11.95 -14.48
CA PRO A 166 -6.98 -12.94 -14.67
C PRO A 166 -7.33 -14.27 -13.98
N THR A 167 -6.66 -15.33 -14.38
CA THR A 167 -6.60 -16.56 -13.58
C THR A 167 -5.72 -16.34 -12.35
N GLU A 168 -5.87 -17.19 -11.34
CA GLU A 168 -5.01 -17.12 -10.16
C GLU A 168 -3.52 -17.27 -10.51
N GLU A 169 -3.18 -18.16 -11.45
CA GLU A 169 -1.79 -18.36 -11.90
C GLU A 169 -1.21 -17.12 -12.60
N GLN A 170 -2.04 -16.45 -13.41
CA GLN A 170 -1.66 -15.18 -14.02
C GLN A 170 -1.41 -14.11 -12.95
N TYR A 171 -2.29 -14.01 -11.95
CA TYR A 171 -2.12 -13.10 -10.83
C TYR A 171 -0.83 -13.40 -10.02
N ARG A 172 -0.53 -14.68 -9.76
CA ARG A 172 0.70 -15.10 -9.08
C ARG A 172 1.94 -14.66 -9.87
N THR A 173 1.95 -14.92 -11.17
CA THR A 173 3.04 -14.51 -12.06
C THR A 173 3.20 -12.98 -12.07
N MET A 174 2.11 -12.22 -12.20
CA MET A 174 2.14 -10.76 -12.16
C MET A 174 2.69 -10.24 -10.83
N THR A 175 2.25 -10.83 -9.72
CA THR A 175 2.68 -10.45 -8.37
C THR A 175 4.18 -10.67 -8.15
N ILE A 176 4.71 -11.80 -8.63
CA ILE A 176 6.14 -12.10 -8.59
C ILE A 176 6.92 -11.04 -9.36
N ARG A 177 6.40 -10.57 -10.50
CA ARG A 177 7.04 -9.50 -11.27
C ARG A 177 6.97 -8.13 -10.58
N LYS A 178 5.78 -7.70 -10.14
CA LYS A 178 5.52 -6.39 -9.50
C LYS A 178 6.22 -6.26 -8.15
N THR A 179 5.91 -7.18 -7.23
CA THR A 179 6.38 -7.12 -5.84
C THR A 179 7.72 -7.82 -5.66
N GLY A 180 7.91 -8.95 -6.34
CA GLY A 180 9.19 -9.66 -6.37
C GLY A 180 10.28 -8.89 -7.11
N GLY A 181 9.96 -8.03 -8.10
CA GLY A 181 10.95 -7.22 -8.80
C GLY A 181 11.77 -6.30 -7.87
N LEU A 182 11.14 -5.63 -6.91
CA LEU A 182 11.88 -4.75 -5.99
C LEU A 182 12.62 -5.54 -4.88
N PHE A 183 12.08 -6.68 -4.44
CA PHE A 183 12.80 -7.58 -3.53
C PHE A 183 14.01 -8.23 -4.22
N GLY A 184 13.80 -8.69 -5.45
CA GLY A 184 14.82 -9.27 -6.32
C GLY A 184 15.92 -8.25 -6.63
N LEU A 185 15.59 -6.97 -6.83
CA LEU A 185 16.61 -5.92 -6.94
C LEU A 185 17.52 -5.86 -5.70
N ALA A 186 16.94 -5.79 -4.50
CA ALA A 186 17.72 -5.72 -3.27
C ALA A 186 18.65 -6.93 -3.13
N ILE A 187 18.10 -8.12 -3.27
CA ILE A 187 18.79 -9.39 -3.06
C ILE A 187 19.86 -9.63 -4.13
N ARG A 188 19.55 -9.38 -5.40
CA ARG A 188 20.51 -9.53 -6.49
C ARG A 188 21.64 -8.51 -6.41
N LEU A 189 21.37 -7.26 -6.01
CA LEU A 189 22.43 -6.28 -5.76
C LEU A 189 23.31 -6.72 -4.58
N MET A 190 22.73 -7.22 -3.49
CA MET A 190 23.50 -7.74 -2.36
C MET A 190 24.37 -8.94 -2.77
N GLN A 191 23.85 -9.85 -3.59
CA GLN A 191 24.61 -11.01 -4.09
C GLN A 191 25.86 -10.63 -4.91
N LEU A 192 25.91 -9.45 -5.52
CA LEU A 192 27.11 -8.96 -6.22
C LEU A 192 28.28 -8.72 -5.26
N PHE A 193 28.00 -8.44 -3.99
CA PHE A 193 28.99 -8.14 -2.95
C PHE A 193 29.08 -9.25 -1.89
N SER A 194 28.52 -10.43 -2.18
CA SER A 194 28.46 -11.58 -1.27
C SER A 194 29.15 -12.80 -1.84
N ASP A 195 29.81 -13.56 -0.97
CA ASP A 195 30.28 -14.91 -1.28
C ASP A 195 29.15 -15.96 -1.24
N CYS A 196 27.98 -15.62 -0.68
CA CYS A 196 26.82 -16.50 -0.63
C CYS A 196 26.19 -16.63 -2.03
N LYS A 197 26.31 -17.83 -2.63
CA LYS A 197 25.72 -18.15 -3.96
C LYS A 197 24.41 -18.93 -3.87
N SER A 198 23.78 -18.97 -2.71
CA SER A 198 22.47 -19.61 -2.53
C SER A 198 21.43 -19.00 -3.47
N ASN A 199 20.57 -19.85 -4.03
CA ASN A 199 19.44 -19.39 -4.82
C ASN A 199 18.28 -18.98 -3.90
N PHE A 200 18.00 -17.68 -3.84
CA PHE A 200 16.92 -17.11 -3.03
C PHE A 200 15.60 -16.92 -3.81
N THR A 201 15.56 -17.27 -5.10
CA THR A 201 14.41 -16.97 -5.98
C THR A 201 13.09 -17.53 -5.44
N ALA A 202 13.08 -18.80 -5.03
CA ALA A 202 11.87 -19.42 -4.47
C ALA A 202 11.37 -18.68 -3.21
N LEU A 203 12.29 -18.32 -2.31
CA LEU A 203 11.96 -17.55 -1.12
C LEU A 203 11.44 -16.14 -1.48
N THR A 204 12.07 -15.45 -2.41
CA THR A 204 11.64 -14.10 -2.82
C THR A 204 10.27 -14.10 -3.47
N ASP A 205 9.97 -15.13 -4.27
CA ASP A 205 8.68 -15.30 -4.92
C ASP A 205 7.58 -15.56 -3.88
N LEU A 206 7.84 -16.44 -2.91
CA LEU A 206 6.94 -16.71 -1.79
C LEU A 206 6.69 -15.46 -0.95
N LEU A 207 7.75 -14.72 -0.60
CA LEU A 207 7.63 -13.47 0.16
C LEU A 207 6.83 -12.44 -0.65
N GLY A 208 7.17 -12.21 -1.92
CA GLY A 208 6.48 -11.26 -2.78
C GLY A 208 4.99 -11.56 -2.90
N LEU A 209 4.65 -12.84 -3.09
CA LEU A 209 3.27 -13.29 -3.16
C LEU A 209 2.54 -13.13 -1.82
N TYR A 210 3.18 -13.51 -0.72
CA TYR A 210 2.63 -13.34 0.63
C TYR A 210 2.32 -11.87 0.92
N PHE A 211 3.26 -10.97 0.65
CA PHE A 211 3.08 -9.53 0.88
C PHE A 211 1.93 -8.94 0.09
N GLN A 212 1.80 -9.30 -1.19
CA GLN A 212 0.74 -8.77 -2.04
C GLN A 212 -0.63 -9.32 -1.65
N ILE A 213 -0.79 -10.64 -1.51
CA ILE A 213 -2.07 -11.25 -1.11
C ILE A 213 -2.50 -10.73 0.27
N ARG A 214 -1.54 -10.50 1.18
CA ARG A 214 -1.82 -9.92 2.48
C ARG A 214 -2.27 -8.46 2.38
N ASP A 215 -1.70 -7.65 1.48
CA ASP A 215 -2.14 -6.27 1.26
C ASP A 215 -3.57 -6.23 0.68
N ASP A 216 -3.83 -7.05 -0.33
CA ASP A 216 -5.16 -7.24 -0.95
C ASP A 216 -6.21 -7.68 0.10
N TYR A 217 -5.87 -8.65 0.94
CA TYR A 217 -6.74 -9.10 2.04
C TYR A 217 -6.96 -7.98 3.07
N ALA A 218 -5.89 -7.28 3.45
CA ALA A 218 -5.95 -6.22 4.45
C ALA A 218 -6.79 -5.01 3.97
N ASN A 219 -6.74 -4.68 2.68
CA ASN A 219 -7.52 -3.60 2.07
C ASN A 219 -9.04 -3.79 2.28
N LEU A 220 -9.50 -5.04 2.25
CA LEU A 220 -10.92 -5.39 2.34
C LEU A 220 -11.39 -5.71 3.77
N CYS A 221 -10.52 -6.29 4.60
CA CYS A 221 -10.94 -6.91 5.86
C CYS A 221 -10.45 -6.22 7.13
N ILE A 222 -9.40 -5.39 7.06
CA ILE A 222 -8.77 -4.85 8.27
C ILE A 222 -9.22 -3.40 8.49
N GLU A 223 -9.99 -3.18 9.56
CA GLU A 223 -10.48 -1.84 9.91
C GLU A 223 -9.34 -0.82 10.11
N SER A 224 -8.22 -1.23 10.70
CA SER A 224 -7.04 -0.35 10.83
C SER A 224 -6.43 0.05 9.48
N TYR A 225 -6.62 -0.74 8.42
CA TYR A 225 -6.19 -0.39 7.06
C TYR A 225 -7.10 0.67 6.45
N SER A 226 -8.39 0.73 6.82
CA SER A 226 -9.29 1.83 6.41
C SER A 226 -8.92 3.19 7.01
N LYS A 227 -8.01 3.22 7.99
CA LYS A 227 -7.42 4.45 8.53
C LYS A 227 -6.14 4.86 7.79
N SER A 228 -5.45 3.91 7.16
CA SER A 228 -4.21 4.16 6.41
C SER A 228 -4.44 4.35 4.90
N LYS A 229 -5.44 3.65 4.36
CA LYS A 229 -6.03 3.77 3.01
C LYS A 229 -7.51 4.10 3.15
N SER A 230 -8.18 4.51 2.08
CA SER A 230 -9.64 4.64 2.10
C SER A 230 -10.33 3.26 2.26
N TYR A 231 -11.56 3.21 2.81
CA TYR A 231 -12.27 1.95 3.02
C TYR A 231 -12.46 1.19 1.69
N CYS A 232 -11.98 -0.06 1.62
CA CYS A 232 -11.98 -0.91 0.44
C CYS A 232 -11.55 -0.16 -0.83
N GLU A 233 -10.40 0.52 -0.78
CA GLU A 233 -9.86 1.31 -1.88
C GLU A 233 -9.68 0.48 -3.16
N ASP A 234 -9.29 -0.81 -3.05
CA ASP A 234 -9.11 -1.70 -4.21
C ASP A 234 -10.42 -1.85 -5.02
N LEU A 235 -11.59 -1.78 -4.36
CA LEU A 235 -12.88 -1.79 -5.05
C LEU A 235 -13.15 -0.48 -5.80
N THR A 236 -12.66 0.64 -5.26
CA THR A 236 -12.78 1.97 -5.91
C THR A 236 -11.84 2.05 -7.11
N GLU A 237 -10.64 1.50 -6.98
CA GLU A 237 -9.66 1.36 -8.05
C GLU A 237 -10.23 0.49 -9.19
N GLY A 238 -11.00 -0.54 -8.83
CA GLY A 238 -11.48 -1.56 -9.77
C GLY A 238 -10.50 -2.73 -9.91
N LYS A 239 -9.61 -2.91 -8.93
CA LYS A 239 -8.53 -3.90 -8.95
C LYS A 239 -9.03 -5.33 -8.88
N PHE A 240 -8.45 -6.21 -9.69
CA PHE A 240 -8.63 -7.66 -9.54
C PHE A 240 -7.71 -8.20 -8.43
N SER A 241 -8.02 -7.87 -7.18
CA SER A 241 -7.30 -8.39 -6.02
C SER A 241 -7.54 -9.90 -5.83
N PHE A 242 -6.64 -10.59 -5.12
CA PHE A 242 -6.71 -12.04 -4.91
C PHE A 242 -8.11 -12.57 -4.49
N PRO A 243 -8.77 -12.03 -3.43
CA PRO A 243 -10.11 -12.46 -3.06
C PRO A 243 -11.18 -12.14 -4.13
N VAL A 244 -11.02 -11.06 -4.89
CA VAL A 244 -11.94 -10.69 -5.98
C VAL A 244 -11.81 -11.67 -7.15
N ILE A 245 -10.58 -12.05 -7.52
CA ILE A 245 -10.33 -13.07 -8.54
C ILE A 245 -10.99 -14.38 -8.16
N HIS A 246 -10.77 -14.87 -6.94
CA HIS A 246 -11.41 -16.10 -6.46
C HIS A 246 -12.94 -16.00 -6.50
N ALA A 247 -13.53 -14.88 -6.08
CA ALA A 247 -14.98 -14.68 -6.11
C ALA A 247 -15.57 -14.77 -7.53
N ILE A 248 -14.88 -14.19 -8.52
CA ILE A 248 -15.32 -14.20 -9.91
C ILE A 248 -15.15 -15.59 -10.53
N THR A 249 -14.00 -16.24 -10.31
CA THR A 249 -13.68 -17.54 -10.93
C THR A 249 -14.44 -18.71 -10.30
N SER A 250 -14.69 -18.67 -8.98
CA SER A 250 -15.50 -19.70 -8.29
C SER A 250 -17.00 -19.61 -8.59
N ARG A 251 -17.47 -18.47 -9.14
CA ARG A 251 -18.88 -18.21 -9.47
C ARG A 251 -19.01 -17.63 -10.89
N PRO A 252 -18.68 -18.39 -11.95
CA PRO A 252 -18.63 -17.87 -13.33
C PRO A 252 -19.97 -17.35 -13.86
N HIS A 253 -21.10 -17.79 -13.29
CA HIS A 253 -22.44 -17.32 -13.66
C HIS A 253 -22.94 -16.13 -12.83
N CYS A 254 -22.14 -15.65 -11.86
CA CYS A 254 -22.49 -14.51 -11.02
C CYS A 254 -21.66 -13.29 -11.41
N HIS A 255 -22.26 -12.35 -12.13
CA HIS A 255 -21.56 -11.15 -12.59
C HIS A 255 -21.59 -9.98 -11.59
N GLN A 256 -22.11 -10.19 -10.36
CA GLN A 256 -22.30 -9.09 -9.41
C GLN A 256 -20.97 -8.44 -9.01
N VAL A 257 -19.96 -9.23 -8.62
CA VAL A 257 -18.66 -8.71 -8.17
C VAL A 257 -17.95 -7.95 -9.29
N ILE A 258 -17.86 -8.53 -10.49
CA ILE A 258 -17.23 -7.86 -11.64
C ILE A 258 -17.98 -6.59 -12.06
N ASN A 259 -19.32 -6.59 -11.98
CA ASN A 259 -20.10 -5.39 -12.29
C ASN A 259 -19.91 -4.30 -11.25
N ILE A 260 -19.82 -4.63 -9.96
CA ILE A 260 -19.47 -3.66 -8.91
C ILE A 260 -18.09 -3.09 -9.18
N LEU A 261 -17.11 -3.94 -9.48
CA LEU A 261 -15.73 -3.53 -9.74
C LEU A 261 -15.64 -2.55 -10.93
N ARG A 262 -16.42 -2.81 -12.00
CA ARG A 262 -16.55 -1.93 -13.17
C ARG A 262 -17.07 -0.53 -12.83
N GLN A 263 -17.93 -0.41 -11.82
CA GLN A 263 -18.48 0.88 -11.40
C GLN A 263 -17.50 1.73 -10.60
N ARG A 264 -16.38 1.16 -10.12
CA ARG A 264 -15.38 1.89 -9.30
C ARG A 264 -16.02 2.66 -8.15
N PRO A 265 -16.84 1.99 -7.30
CA PRO A 265 -17.73 2.65 -6.36
C PRO A 265 -16.95 3.48 -5.34
N LYS A 266 -17.40 4.72 -5.12
CA LYS A 266 -16.98 5.54 -3.97
C LYS A 266 -17.89 5.34 -2.75
N ASP A 267 -19.11 4.87 -2.97
CA ASP A 267 -20.10 4.62 -1.93
C ASP A 267 -19.72 3.41 -1.05
N ASN A 268 -19.65 3.66 0.26
CA ASN A 268 -19.30 2.64 1.25
C ASN A 268 -20.37 1.54 1.40
N GLU A 269 -21.64 1.79 1.07
CA GLU A 269 -22.66 0.74 1.09
C GLU A 269 -22.45 -0.27 -0.03
N ILE A 270 -22.10 0.19 -1.23
CA ILE A 270 -21.78 -0.69 -2.36
C ILE A 270 -20.54 -1.52 -2.03
N LYS A 271 -19.52 -0.89 -1.43
CA LYS A 271 -18.31 -1.59 -0.97
C LYS A 271 -18.61 -2.64 0.09
N ARG A 272 -19.39 -2.29 1.12
CA ARG A 272 -19.85 -3.24 2.16
C ARG A 272 -20.60 -4.41 1.56
N TYR A 273 -21.50 -4.14 0.63
CA TYR A 273 -22.23 -5.18 -0.09
C TYR A 273 -21.28 -6.11 -0.85
N CYS A 274 -20.31 -5.56 -1.59
CA CYS A 274 -19.31 -6.35 -2.29
C CYS A 274 -18.51 -7.26 -1.33
N VAL A 275 -18.04 -6.72 -0.19
CA VAL A 275 -17.33 -7.50 0.84
C VAL A 275 -18.21 -8.63 1.37
N SER A 276 -19.51 -8.39 1.60
CA SER A 276 -20.45 -9.44 2.02
C SER A 276 -20.61 -10.56 0.98
N LEU A 277 -20.51 -10.24 -0.32
CA LEU A 277 -20.48 -11.25 -1.38
C LEU A 277 -19.18 -12.06 -1.34
N LEU A 278 -18.04 -11.40 -1.15
CA LEU A 278 -16.73 -12.08 -1.03
C LEU A 278 -16.72 -13.07 0.14
N GLU A 279 -17.29 -12.68 1.28
CA GLU A 279 -17.47 -13.53 2.46
C GLU A 279 -18.42 -14.70 2.16
N LYS A 280 -19.60 -14.42 1.60
CA LYS A 280 -20.60 -15.43 1.21
C LYS A 280 -20.04 -16.47 0.23
N TYR A 281 -19.13 -16.06 -0.66
CA TYR A 281 -18.50 -16.95 -1.63
C TYR A 281 -17.27 -17.69 -1.06
N GLY A 282 -16.92 -17.45 0.21
CA GLY A 282 -15.77 -18.09 0.86
C GLY A 282 -14.42 -17.53 0.42
N SER A 283 -14.40 -16.41 -0.32
CA SER A 283 -13.17 -15.88 -0.93
C SER A 283 -12.21 -15.30 0.11
N LEU A 284 -12.75 -14.72 1.19
CA LEU A 284 -11.92 -14.24 2.31
C LEU A 284 -11.27 -15.40 3.07
N ALA A 285 -12.03 -16.47 3.32
CA ALA A 285 -11.51 -17.69 3.96
C ALA A 285 -10.46 -18.39 3.07
N TYR A 286 -10.73 -18.50 1.77
CA TYR A 286 -9.77 -19.03 0.79
C TYR A 286 -8.47 -18.23 0.77
N THR A 287 -8.56 -16.90 0.84
CA THR A 287 -7.38 -16.02 0.90
C THR A 287 -6.56 -16.25 2.17
N GLN A 288 -7.21 -16.37 3.34
CA GLN A 288 -6.51 -16.69 4.59
C GLN A 288 -5.82 -18.07 4.52
N GLN A 289 -6.49 -19.09 3.99
CA GLN A 289 -5.91 -20.42 3.81
C GLN A 289 -4.67 -20.36 2.90
N THR A 290 -4.77 -19.63 1.79
CA THR A 290 -3.65 -19.44 0.86
C THR A 290 -2.48 -18.72 1.52
N LEU A 291 -2.74 -17.68 2.32
CA LEU A 291 -1.70 -17.00 3.10
C LEU A 291 -0.99 -17.95 4.07
N ASN A 292 -1.73 -18.81 4.77
CA ASN A 292 -1.13 -19.79 5.67
C ASN A 292 -0.27 -20.81 4.91
N GLN A 293 -0.72 -21.29 3.75
CA GLN A 293 0.08 -22.20 2.92
C GLN A 293 1.38 -21.56 2.43
N ILE A 294 1.33 -20.31 1.94
CA ILE A 294 2.52 -19.58 1.50
C ILE A 294 3.46 -19.31 2.68
N TYR A 295 2.91 -19.01 3.85
CA TYR A 295 3.69 -18.84 5.08
C TYR A 295 4.46 -20.13 5.42
N ASP A 296 3.78 -21.28 5.44
CA ASP A 296 4.40 -22.56 5.76
C ASP A 296 5.48 -22.93 4.72
N GLN A 297 5.22 -22.66 3.44
CA GLN A 297 6.21 -22.82 2.37
C GLN A 297 7.43 -21.90 2.55
N ALA A 298 7.21 -20.63 2.93
CA ALA A 298 8.29 -19.68 3.18
C ALA A 298 9.14 -20.09 4.39
N MET A 299 8.51 -20.59 5.46
CA MET A 299 9.22 -21.10 6.64
C MET A 299 10.06 -22.35 6.31
N ALA A 300 9.50 -23.29 5.54
CA ALA A 300 10.24 -24.47 5.08
C ALA A 300 11.43 -24.07 4.18
N GLU A 301 11.26 -23.06 3.32
CA GLU A 301 12.33 -22.57 2.46
C GLU A 301 13.43 -21.85 3.26
N ILE A 302 13.06 -21.11 4.32
CA ILE A 302 14.03 -20.51 5.26
C ILE A 302 14.83 -21.60 5.97
N GLU A 303 14.18 -22.65 6.45
CA GLU A 303 14.83 -23.81 7.07
C GLU A 303 15.77 -24.50 6.09
N ARG A 304 15.33 -24.73 4.85
CA ARG A 304 16.15 -25.31 3.77
C ARG A 304 17.41 -24.48 3.46
N LEU A 305 17.33 -23.17 3.62
CA LEU A 305 18.45 -22.23 3.44
C LEU A 305 19.35 -22.10 4.68
N GLY A 306 19.12 -22.90 5.72
CA GLY A 306 19.94 -22.94 6.95
C GLY A 306 19.39 -22.11 8.11
N GLY A 307 18.13 -21.69 8.06
CA GLY A 307 17.47 -20.90 9.10
C GLY A 307 17.83 -19.41 9.07
N ASN A 308 16.92 -18.57 9.56
CA ASN A 308 17.15 -17.12 9.65
C ASN A 308 16.21 -16.47 10.69
N PRO A 309 16.66 -16.32 11.94
CA PRO A 309 15.81 -15.82 13.02
C PRO A 309 15.24 -14.40 12.77
N LEU A 310 15.94 -13.57 12.00
CA LEU A 310 15.48 -12.24 11.65
C LEU A 310 14.30 -12.30 10.68
N LEU A 311 14.41 -13.16 9.66
CA LEU A 311 13.35 -13.30 8.65
C LEU A 311 12.13 -14.01 9.22
N GLU A 312 12.33 -15.05 10.04
CA GLU A 312 11.26 -15.75 10.76
C GLU A 312 10.44 -14.77 11.61
N LYS A 313 11.12 -13.92 12.41
CA LYS A 313 10.46 -12.89 13.22
C LYS A 313 9.69 -11.86 12.39
N ILE A 314 10.18 -11.51 11.20
CA ILE A 314 9.46 -10.63 10.27
C ILE A 314 8.17 -11.31 9.80
N LEU A 315 8.25 -12.57 9.36
CA LEU A 315 7.09 -13.33 8.90
C LEU A 315 6.05 -13.54 10.00
N ASP A 316 6.47 -13.93 11.21
CA ASP A 316 5.60 -14.06 12.38
C ASP A 316 4.84 -12.76 12.67
N SER A 317 5.50 -11.61 12.59
CA SER A 317 4.89 -10.31 12.83
C SER A 317 3.82 -9.92 11.78
N LEU A 318 3.82 -10.58 10.63
CA LEU A 318 2.92 -10.31 9.52
C LEU A 318 1.73 -11.27 9.48
N LYS A 319 1.78 -12.37 10.25
CA LYS A 319 0.74 -13.39 10.29
C LYS A 319 -0.63 -12.77 10.57
N CYS A 320 -1.56 -12.98 9.64
CA CYS A 320 -2.94 -12.56 9.85
C CYS A 320 -3.52 -13.39 11.00
N LYS A 321 -3.88 -12.75 12.11
CA LYS A 321 -4.61 -13.42 13.19
C LYS A 321 -5.98 -13.80 12.65
N THR A 322 -6.36 -15.06 12.80
CA THR A 322 -7.72 -15.51 12.52
C THR A 322 -8.70 -14.72 13.39
N PRO A 323 -9.76 -14.12 12.82
CA PRO A 323 -10.83 -13.57 13.62
C PRO A 323 -11.54 -14.73 14.33
N GLY A 324 -11.30 -14.88 15.64
CA GLY A 324 -11.97 -15.86 16.49
C GLY A 324 -11.04 -16.86 17.17
N HIS A 325 -10.29 -16.42 18.19
CA HIS A 325 -10.02 -17.24 19.39
C HIS A 325 -9.52 -16.46 20.62
N ASP A 326 -9.67 -15.13 20.68
CA ASP A 326 -9.36 -14.35 21.88
C ASP A 326 -10.65 -13.94 22.60
N SER A 327 -11.30 -14.93 23.22
CA SER A 327 -12.25 -14.71 24.32
C SER A 327 -12.09 -15.83 25.34
N ASN A 328 -10.95 -15.86 26.04
CA ASN A 328 -10.81 -16.35 27.41
C ASN A 328 -9.34 -16.28 27.85
N SER A 329 -8.99 -15.22 28.57
CA SER A 329 -8.07 -15.36 29.69
C SER A 329 -8.41 -14.28 30.73
N PRO A 330 -8.75 -14.65 31.98
CA PRO A 330 -9.04 -13.69 33.03
C PRO A 330 -7.72 -13.20 33.61
N ASP A 331 -7.41 -11.92 33.43
CA ASP A 331 -6.31 -11.28 34.13
C ASP A 331 -6.70 -11.11 35.61
N LYS A 332 -6.37 -12.13 36.41
CA LYS A 332 -6.25 -12.03 37.86
C LYS A 332 -4.77 -11.77 38.18
N THR A 333 -4.38 -10.52 38.31
CA THR A 333 -3.26 -10.16 39.18
C THR A 333 -3.75 -9.33 40.35
N VAL A 334 -3.91 -10.07 41.45
CA VAL A 334 -3.90 -9.59 42.82
C VAL A 334 -2.62 -8.79 43.08
N ARG A 335 -2.77 -7.58 43.61
CA ARG A 335 -1.75 -6.92 44.45
C ARG A 335 -2.43 -6.42 45.73
N THR A 336 -2.30 -7.23 46.78
CA THR A 336 -2.07 -6.83 48.18
C THR A 336 -0.84 -5.89 48.21
N GLU A 337 -0.67 -4.85 49.02
CA GLU A 337 -1.19 -4.35 50.29
C GLU A 337 -0.89 -2.83 50.27
N ASP A 338 -1.73 -1.97 50.85
CA ASP A 338 -1.29 -1.24 52.05
C ASP A 338 -2.41 -0.45 52.73
N SER A 339 -2.24 -0.36 54.03
CA SER A 339 -3.21 0.02 55.06
C SER A 339 -3.27 1.53 55.32
N ASN A 340 -4.48 2.09 55.46
CA ASN A 340 -4.87 2.90 56.63
C ASN A 340 -6.28 3.52 56.54
N ARG A 341 -7.12 3.10 57.50
CA ARG A 341 -7.92 3.94 58.43
C ARG A 341 -8.88 5.02 57.86
N ILE A 342 -10.19 4.76 57.92
CA ILE A 342 -11.15 5.25 58.94
C ILE A 342 -12.59 5.00 58.47
N ASN A 343 -13.37 4.32 59.31
CA ASN A 343 -14.83 4.09 59.27
C ASN A 343 -15.51 5.16 60.19
N PRO A 344 -16.85 5.22 60.39
CA PRO A 344 -17.97 4.52 59.74
C PRO A 344 -19.23 5.41 59.50
N ALA A 345 -20.26 4.86 58.85
CA ALA A 345 -21.70 4.98 59.20
C ALA A 345 -22.53 4.27 58.10
N SER A 346 -23.04 3.05 58.36
CA SER A 346 -24.46 2.74 58.66
C SER A 346 -25.45 3.37 57.67
N THR A 347 -26.36 2.66 56.99
CA THR A 347 -27.27 1.65 57.54
C THR A 347 -27.96 0.91 56.38
N ASN A 348 -28.08 -0.41 56.49
CA ASN A 348 -29.05 -1.22 55.75
C ASN A 348 -30.47 -0.93 56.28
N CYS A 349 -31.48 -0.99 55.41
CA CYS A 349 -32.66 -1.84 55.65
C CYS A 349 -33.56 -1.89 54.42
N ALA A 350 -33.87 -3.11 54.00
CA ALA A 350 -34.86 -3.46 53.00
C ALA A 350 -36.21 -3.77 53.65
N GLY A 351 -37.27 -3.73 52.82
CA GLY A 351 -38.64 -4.18 53.14
C GLY A 351 -39.62 -3.02 53.09
N LYS A 352 -40.83 -3.12 52.54
CA LYS A 352 -41.64 -4.18 51.93
C LYS A 352 -42.98 -3.48 51.62
N THR A 353 -43.71 -3.95 50.58
CA THR A 353 -45.20 -3.89 50.44
C THR A 353 -45.85 -2.49 50.38
N ASP A 354 -46.89 -2.16 49.62
CA ASP A 354 -48.07 -2.88 49.18
C ASP A 354 -48.77 -2.14 48.01
N LYS A 355 -49.75 -2.84 47.44
CA LYS A 355 -50.72 -2.48 46.41
C LYS A 355 -51.61 -1.25 46.73
N ALA A 356 -52.12 -0.62 45.67
CA ALA A 356 -53.52 -0.16 45.42
C ALA A 356 -53.45 0.91 44.32
N ASP A 357 -53.98 0.65 43.12
CA ASP A 357 -55.36 0.93 42.69
C ASP A 357 -55.63 2.43 42.47
N ASP A 358 -55.90 2.77 41.22
CA ASP A 358 -56.92 3.73 40.73
C ASP A 358 -56.57 4.08 39.26
N LEU A 359 -57.23 3.46 38.29
CA LEU A 359 -58.49 3.86 37.63
C LEU A 359 -58.45 5.25 36.96
N GLU A 360 -58.70 5.19 35.64
CA GLU A 360 -59.56 6.12 34.89
C GLU A 360 -59.06 7.54 34.59
N LEU A 361 -59.36 8.21 33.46
CA LEU A 361 -60.21 7.99 32.29
C LEU A 361 -59.77 9.04 31.23
N VAL A 362 -59.90 8.65 29.94
CA VAL A 362 -60.51 9.44 28.84
C VAL A 362 -59.81 10.68 28.26
N GLY A 363 -59.84 10.71 26.91
CA GLY A 363 -60.17 11.91 26.15
C GLY A 363 -59.18 12.18 25.01
N SER A 364 -59.24 11.43 23.91
CA SER A 364 -60.08 11.67 22.73
C SER A 364 -59.68 12.91 21.89
N ALA A 365 -59.46 12.63 20.60
CA ALA A 365 -59.93 13.41 19.44
C ALA A 365 -59.31 14.83 19.23
N THR A 366 -58.98 15.35 18.04
CA THR A 366 -59.28 14.97 16.66
C THR A 366 -58.57 15.97 15.72
N SER A 367 -58.03 15.44 14.62
CA SER A 367 -58.25 15.88 13.23
C SER A 367 -57.59 17.14 12.62
N LYS A 368 -57.21 16.91 11.33
CA LYS A 368 -57.17 17.83 10.17
C LYS A 368 -55.98 18.81 10.12
N SER A 369 -55.31 19.07 9.00
CA SER A 369 -55.62 18.88 7.58
C SER A 369 -54.38 19.18 6.71
N LYS A 370 -54.14 18.34 5.68
CA LYS A 370 -53.71 18.62 4.28
C LYS A 370 -52.96 19.93 3.94
N ARG A 371 -51.78 19.80 3.29
CA ARG A 371 -51.63 19.83 1.81
C ARG A 371 -50.20 19.45 1.33
N PRO A 372 -50.03 19.01 0.08
CA PRO A 372 -48.80 18.42 -0.48
C PRO A 372 -47.94 19.43 -1.26
N PHE A 373 -46.65 19.13 -1.42
CA PHE A 373 -45.75 19.85 -2.32
C PHE A 373 -45.68 19.16 -3.69
N GLU A 374 -45.95 19.93 -4.74
CA GLU A 374 -45.89 19.54 -6.14
C GLU A 374 -44.48 19.66 -6.73
N PHE A 375 -44.27 18.81 -7.73
CA PHE A 375 -43.19 18.73 -8.71
C PHE A 375 -43.03 20.04 -9.51
N CYS A 376 -41.78 20.44 -9.76
CA CYS A 376 -41.43 21.33 -10.88
C CYS A 376 -40.49 20.60 -11.84
N SER A 377 -41.00 20.35 -13.04
CA SER A 377 -40.29 19.98 -14.26
C SER A 377 -39.91 21.25 -15.02
N GLU A 378 -38.64 21.41 -15.39
CA GLU A 378 -38.25 22.31 -16.48
C GLU A 378 -37.58 21.51 -17.59
N ASN A 379 -38.26 21.50 -18.75
CA ASN A 379 -37.76 21.09 -20.04
C ASN A 379 -36.92 22.23 -20.63
N GLY A 380 -35.79 21.88 -21.24
CA GLY A 380 -35.01 22.75 -22.10
C GLY A 380 -34.44 21.95 -23.26
N ASP A 381 -35.24 21.82 -24.32
CA ASP A 381 -34.85 21.27 -25.62
C ASP A 381 -33.83 22.20 -26.31
N HIS A 382 -32.76 21.62 -26.86
CA HIS A 382 -32.04 22.19 -27.99
C HIS A 382 -31.88 21.16 -29.10
N HIS A 383 -32.74 21.29 -30.10
CA HIS A 383 -32.67 20.58 -31.37
C HIS A 383 -31.70 21.29 -32.34
N SER A 384 -30.79 20.51 -32.94
CA SER A 384 -30.48 20.45 -34.38
C SER A 384 -30.23 21.75 -35.18
N LEU A 385 -29.02 21.86 -35.73
CA LEU A 385 -28.79 22.38 -37.09
C LEU A 385 -27.86 21.46 -37.91
N LEU A 386 -28.45 20.88 -38.96
CA LEU A 386 -27.86 20.35 -40.20
C LEU A 386 -26.96 21.43 -40.90
N THR A 387 -26.04 21.23 -41.86
CA THR A 387 -25.77 20.20 -42.89
C THR A 387 -24.50 20.57 -43.71
N LYS A 388 -23.92 19.56 -44.38
CA LYS A 388 -23.30 19.57 -45.75
C LYS A 388 -21.98 20.33 -46.04
N ARG A 389 -20.95 19.54 -46.39
CA ARG A 389 -20.06 19.74 -47.56
C ARG A 389 -19.58 18.35 -48.02
N LYS A 390 -20.32 17.71 -48.95
CA LYS A 390 -20.03 17.54 -50.40
C LYS A 390 -18.59 17.09 -50.72
N GLN A 391 -18.56 15.87 -51.27
CA GLN A 391 -17.51 15.23 -52.07
C GLN A 391 -17.11 16.03 -53.32
N SER A 392 -15.85 15.86 -53.73
CA SER A 392 -15.39 15.81 -55.13
C SER A 392 -14.05 15.03 -55.15
N THR A 393 -14.05 13.78 -55.63
CA THR A 393 -13.35 13.28 -56.87
C THR A 393 -11.82 13.41 -56.81
N SER A 394 -11.01 12.34 -56.82
CA SER A 394 -10.72 11.36 -57.89
C SER A 394 -9.74 10.32 -57.26
N GLU A 395 -9.91 9.00 -57.38
CA GLU A 395 -9.51 8.09 -58.47
C GLU A 395 -8.00 8.00 -58.76
N GLU A 396 -7.55 6.76 -59.03
CA GLU A 396 -6.22 6.19 -59.31
C GLU A 396 -5.44 5.67 -58.07
N ASP A 397 -5.41 4.37 -57.75
CA ASP A 397 -4.95 3.14 -58.43
C ASP A 397 -3.51 2.72 -58.08
N SER A 398 -3.36 1.40 -57.87
CA SER A 398 -2.15 0.54 -57.96
C SER A 398 -1.07 0.71 -56.87
N GLU A 399 -0.81 -0.35 -56.08
CA GLU A 399 0.34 -1.30 -56.21
C GLU A 399 1.69 -0.60 -55.91
N GLU A 400 2.66 -1.12 -55.17
CA GLU A 400 3.10 -2.48 -54.90
C GLU A 400 4.12 -2.42 -53.74
N LYS A 401 4.50 -3.59 -53.27
CA LYS A 401 5.60 -3.89 -52.33
C LYS A 401 6.87 -3.05 -52.55
N VAL A 402 7.45 -2.54 -51.46
CA VAL A 402 8.76 -2.91 -50.84
C VAL A 402 8.99 -2.02 -49.62
#